data_AF-A0A7C6ST58-F1
#
_entry.id   AF-A0A7C6ST58-F1
#
_cell.length_a   1.000
_cell.length_b   1.000
_cell.length_c   1.000
_cell.angle_alpha   90.00
_cell.angle_beta   90.00
_cell.angle_gamma   90.00
#
_symmetry.space_group_name_H-M   'P 1'
#
loop_
_entity.id
_entity.type
_entity.pdbx_description
1 polymer ?
#
loop_
_entity_poly.entity_id
_entity_poly.type
_entity_poly.pdbx_seq_one_letter_code
_entity_poly.pdbx_strand_id
1 'polypeptide(L)'
;VNVGDRYYIKAIATLANNESNITVTAYAREEESKKGMDSMQLTGATSSYARKYALNGLFAIDDTKDSDDLNKHGADEKNNNHYYAIKSKYELIINQKTRDWKKDDFDNWYKEQKEKFKPQQIDAYLTKILKEAK
;
A
#
# COMPACT_ATOMS: atom_id res chain seq x y z
N VAL A 1 0.35 -5.27 28.41
CA VAL A 1 0.88 -6.59 28.82
C VAL A 1 2.37 -6.56 28.63
N ASN A 2 3.14 -6.93 29.65
CA ASN A 2 4.59 -6.96 29.58
C ASN A 2 5.05 -8.42 29.55
N VAL A 3 6.00 -8.75 28.67
CA VAL A 3 6.69 -10.04 28.60
C VAL A 3 8.18 -9.76 28.48
N GLY A 4 8.90 -9.84 29.60
CA GLY A 4 10.31 -9.42 29.67
C GLY A 4 10.44 -7.93 29.34
N ASP A 5 11.26 -7.59 28.34
CA ASP A 5 11.47 -6.20 27.91
C ASP A 5 10.48 -5.75 26.82
N ARG A 6 9.43 -6.53 26.56
CA ARG A 6 8.47 -6.25 25.48
C ARG A 6 7.13 -5.82 26.04
N TYR A 7 6.67 -4.67 25.55
CA TYR A 7 5.35 -4.13 25.85
C TYR A 7 4.39 -4.47 24.72
N TYR A 8 3.18 -4.86 25.11
CA TYR A 8 2.10 -5.20 24.19
C TYR A 8 0.82 -4.47 24.60
N ILE A 9 0.14 -3.91 23.60
CA ILE A 9 -1.23 -3.42 23.76
C ILE A 9 -2.17 -4.59 23.49
N LYS A 10 -3.00 -4.89 24.49
CA LYS A 10 -4.06 -5.89 24.40
C LYS A 10 -5.34 -5.23 23.91
N ALA A 11 -5.97 -5.79 22.90
CA ALA A 11 -7.32 -5.44 22.48
C ALA A 11 -8.24 -6.65 22.59
N ILE A 12 -9.49 -6.41 22.98
CA ILE A 12 -10.53 -7.43 23.08
C ILE A 12 -11.70 -6.96 22.22
N ALA A 13 -12.13 -7.80 21.28
CA ALA A 13 -13.31 -7.59 20.48
C ALA A 13 -14.36 -8.64 20.89
N THR A 14 -15.56 -8.19 21.22
CA THR A 14 -16.66 -9.07 21.63
C THR A 14 -17.88 -8.79 20.77
N LEU A 15 -18.42 -9.83 20.14
CA LEU A 15 -19.74 -9.83 19.53
C LEU A 15 -20.69 -10.58 20.47
N ALA A 16 -21.78 -9.94 20.87
CA ALA A 16 -22.75 -10.53 21.79
C ALA A 16 -24.18 -10.39 21.24
N ASN A 17 -25.00 -11.39 21.52
CA ASN A 17 -26.46 -11.31 21.40
C ASN A 17 -27.09 -11.67 22.76
N ASN A 18 -28.40 -11.91 22.81
CA ASN A 18 -29.10 -12.22 24.06
C ASN A 18 -28.77 -13.62 24.63
N GLU A 19 -28.15 -14.50 23.85
CA GLU A 19 -27.95 -15.92 24.16
C GLU A 19 -26.48 -16.29 24.32
N SER A 20 -25.57 -15.59 23.63
CA SER A 20 -24.15 -15.93 23.57
C SER A 20 -23.25 -14.73 23.29
N ASN A 21 -21.97 -14.94 23.58
CA ASN A 21 -20.88 -14.02 23.29
C ASN A 21 -19.74 -14.75 22.58
N ILE A 22 -19.13 -14.07 21.61
CA ILE A 22 -17.91 -14.48 20.95
C ILE A 22 -16.88 -13.40 21.26
N THR A 23 -15.80 -13.79 21.93
CA THR A 23 -14.74 -12.87 22.33
C THR A 23 -13.42 -13.30 21.73
N VAL A 24 -12.76 -12.35 21.06
CA VAL A 24 -11.40 -12.52 20.56
C VAL A 24 -10.49 -11.51 21.23
N THR A 25 -9.32 -11.98 21.63
CA THR A 25 -8.25 -11.15 22.19
C THR A 25 -7.10 -11.14 21.22
N ALA A 26 -6.53 -9.96 20.96
CA ALA A 26 -5.30 -9.83 20.21
C ALA A 26 -4.32 -8.87 20.90
N TYR A 27 -3.07 -8.97 20.46
CA TYR A 27 -1.96 -8.20 21.00
C TYR A 27 -1.17 -7.57 19.85
N ALA A 28 -0.75 -6.32 20.02
CA ALA A 28 0.26 -5.71 19.17
C ALA A 28 1.44 -5.28 20.03
N ARG A 29 2.66 -5.61 19.59
CA ARG A 29 3.88 -5.21 20.29
C ARG A 29 4.11 -3.72 20.07
N GLU A 30 4.32 -3.02 21.17
CA GLU A 30 4.78 -1.63 21.18
C GLU A 30 6.32 -1.63 21.25
N GLU A 31 6.94 -0.88 20.35
CA GLU A 31 8.37 -0.60 20.44
C GLU A 31 8.61 0.55 21.41
N GLU A 32 9.78 0.61 22.04
CA GLU A 32 10.13 1.72 22.92
C GLU A 32 10.30 3.04 22.14
N SER A 33 10.81 2.94 20.91
CA SER A 33 10.94 4.09 20.01
C SER A 33 10.89 3.65 18.55
N LYS A 34 10.45 4.56 17.68
CA LYS A 34 10.45 4.37 16.22
C LYS A 34 10.86 5.67 15.54
N LYS A 35 11.82 5.59 14.61
CA LYS A 35 12.38 6.76 13.94
C LYS A 35 11.27 7.57 13.26
N GLY A 36 11.18 8.86 13.60
CA GLY A 36 10.22 9.80 13.01
C GLY A 36 8.80 9.71 13.58
N MET A 37 8.61 9.02 14.71
CA MET A 37 7.34 8.90 15.40
C MET A 37 7.54 9.26 16.87
N ASP A 38 6.70 10.15 17.41
CA ASP A 38 6.68 10.41 18.85
C ASP A 38 6.03 9.23 19.60
N SER A 39 6.21 9.20 20.93
CA SER A 39 5.70 8.09 21.76
C SER A 39 4.17 7.96 21.68
N MET A 40 3.44 9.07 21.64
CA MET A 40 1.97 9.07 21.60
C MET A 40 1.45 8.54 20.26
N GLN A 41 2.12 8.88 19.16
CA GLN A 41 1.86 8.33 17.84
C GLN A 41 2.16 6.82 17.79
N LEU A 42 3.27 6.39 18.41
CA LEU A 42 3.66 4.98 18.45
C LEU A 42 2.64 4.13 19.22
N THR A 43 2.18 4.62 20.37
CA THR A 43 1.10 3.98 21.14
C THR A 43 -0.20 3.96 20.34
N GLY A 44 -0.57 5.07 19.71
CA GLY A 44 -1.78 5.17 18.90
C GLY A 44 -1.79 4.20 17.71
N ALA A 45 -0.65 4.07 17.03
CA ALA A 45 -0.46 3.12 15.94
C ALA A 45 -0.53 1.68 16.44
N THR A 46 0.21 1.33 17.48
CA THR A 46 0.21 -0.01 18.09
C THR A 46 -1.20 -0.42 18.55
N SER A 47 -1.94 0.51 19.16
CA SER A 47 -3.31 0.29 19.62
C SER A 47 -4.26 -0.01 18.47
N SER A 48 -4.08 0.68 17.34
CA SER A 48 -4.87 0.44 16.13
C SER A 48 -4.60 -0.94 15.53
N TYR A 49 -3.34 -1.40 15.54
CA TYR A 49 -2.99 -2.77 15.12
C TYR A 49 -3.61 -3.83 16.04
N ALA A 50 -3.55 -3.66 17.36
CA ALA A 50 -4.16 -4.63 18.28
C ALA A 50 -5.67 -4.78 18.03
N ARG A 51 -6.40 -3.67 17.81
CA ARG A 51 -7.83 -3.72 17.47
C ARG A 51 -8.09 -4.35 16.11
N LYS A 52 -7.28 -4.04 15.10
CA LYS A 52 -7.35 -4.68 13.78
C LYS A 52 -7.27 -6.20 13.93
N TYR A 53 -6.27 -6.71 14.64
CA TYR A 53 -6.09 -8.15 14.83
C TYR A 53 -7.24 -8.80 15.62
N ALA A 54 -7.75 -8.12 16.65
CA ALA A 54 -8.89 -8.64 17.42
C ALA A 54 -10.15 -8.74 16.56
N LEU A 55 -10.41 -7.75 15.69
CA LEU A 55 -11.55 -7.76 14.77
C LEU A 55 -11.36 -8.75 13.62
N ASN A 56 -10.14 -8.88 13.09
CA ASN A 56 -9.81 -9.88 12.07
C ASN A 56 -10.10 -11.30 12.60
N GLY A 57 -9.65 -11.61 13.81
CA GLY A 57 -9.93 -12.90 14.43
C GLY A 57 -11.40 -13.09 14.78
N LEU A 58 -12.13 -12.03 15.16
CA LEU A 58 -13.56 -12.10 15.48
C LEU A 58 -14.43 -12.39 14.25
N PHE A 59 -14.11 -11.77 13.11
CA PHE A 59 -14.87 -11.94 11.87
C PHE A 59 -14.26 -12.96 10.90
N ALA A 60 -13.13 -13.56 11.25
CA ALA A 60 -12.36 -14.48 10.38
C ALA A 60 -12.06 -13.88 9.00
N ILE A 61 -11.74 -12.58 8.95
CA ILE A 61 -11.49 -11.80 7.73
C ILE A 61 -9.99 -11.53 7.50
N ASP A 62 -9.11 -12.34 8.10
CA ASP A 62 -7.68 -12.05 8.02
C ASP A 62 -7.16 -12.28 6.60
N ASP A 63 -6.81 -11.18 5.92
CA ASP A 63 -6.23 -11.14 4.58
C ASP A 63 -4.69 -11.30 4.61
N THR A 64 -4.13 -11.70 5.76
CA THR A 64 -2.71 -12.04 5.84
C THR A 64 -2.46 -13.36 5.12
N LYS A 65 -2.11 -13.24 3.84
CA LYS A 65 -1.18 -14.16 3.19
C LYS A 65 -0.02 -14.44 4.14
N ASP A 66 0.37 -15.71 4.27
CA ASP A 66 1.48 -16.18 5.12
C ASP A 66 2.66 -15.20 5.09
N SER A 67 3.22 -14.93 6.28
CA SER A 67 4.34 -14.00 6.45
C SER A 67 5.67 -14.49 5.82
N ASP A 68 5.64 -15.61 5.11
CA ASP A 68 6.72 -16.10 4.24
C ASP A 68 6.71 -15.44 2.84
N ASP A 69 5.71 -14.60 2.53
CA ASP A 69 5.84 -13.61 1.45
C ASP A 69 6.85 -12.54 1.92
N LEU A 70 8.13 -12.88 1.74
CA LEU A 70 9.27 -11.98 1.79
C LEU A 70 8.91 -10.67 1.08
N ASN A 71 8.54 -9.67 1.88
CA ASN A 71 8.49 -8.27 1.47
C ASN A 71 9.91 -7.87 1.04
N LYS A 72 10.25 -8.14 -0.22
CA LYS A 72 11.35 -7.50 -0.94
C LYS A 72 10.98 -6.03 -1.20
N HIS A 73 10.68 -5.27 -0.14
CA HIS A 73 10.59 -3.82 -0.20
C HIS A 73 12.01 -3.24 -0.17
N GLY A 74 12.81 -3.62 -1.16
CA GLY A 74 14.15 -3.09 -1.41
C GLY A 74 14.17 -2.45 -2.78
N ALA A 75 13.96 -1.12 -2.82
CA ALA A 75 14.24 -0.22 -3.93
C ALA A 75 13.52 -0.39 -5.30
N ASP A 76 12.98 -1.56 -5.65
CA ASP A 76 12.44 -1.81 -7.00
C ASP A 76 10.97 -1.37 -7.20
N GLU A 77 10.16 -1.33 -6.14
CA GLU A 77 8.72 -1.04 -6.27
C GLU A 77 8.37 0.39 -6.65
N LYS A 78 9.21 1.38 -6.28
CA LYS A 78 8.96 2.78 -6.65
C LYS A 78 9.04 3.02 -8.17
N ASN A 79 9.84 2.21 -8.86
CA ASN A 79 9.97 2.25 -10.32
C ASN A 79 8.79 1.55 -11.01
N ASN A 80 8.32 0.41 -10.48
CA ASN A 80 7.19 -0.32 -11.04
C ASN A 80 5.89 0.49 -11.00
N ASN A 81 5.64 1.23 -9.92
CA ASN A 81 4.40 2.01 -9.81
C ASN A 81 4.32 3.15 -10.85
N HIS A 82 5.46 3.78 -11.18
CA HIS A 82 5.51 4.80 -12.25
C HIS A 82 5.35 4.19 -13.65
N TYR A 83 5.92 3.02 -13.90
CA TYR A 83 5.78 2.33 -15.18
C TYR A 83 4.31 2.07 -15.52
N TYR A 84 3.54 1.50 -14.58
CA TYR A 84 2.12 1.22 -14.81
C TYR A 84 1.28 2.49 -14.96
N ALA A 85 1.52 3.52 -14.15
CA ALA A 85 0.81 4.80 -14.27
C ALA A 85 1.03 5.48 -15.63
N ILE A 86 2.28 5.47 -16.12
CA ILE A 86 2.66 6.03 -17.42
C ILE A 86 2.08 5.18 -18.56
N LYS A 87 2.11 3.85 -18.45
CA LYS A 87 1.52 2.93 -19.43
C LYS A 87 0.04 3.17 -19.62
N SER A 88 -0.73 3.28 -18.53
CA SER A 88 -2.16 3.55 -18.60
C SER A 88 -2.47 4.87 -19.32
N LYS A 89 -1.69 5.93 -19.07
CA LYS A 89 -1.87 7.22 -19.77
C LYS A 89 -1.51 7.12 -21.25
N TYR A 90 -0.45 6.40 -21.60
CA TYR A 90 -0.05 6.17 -22.99
C TYR A 90 -1.13 5.39 -23.76
N GLU A 91 -1.68 4.34 -23.17
CA GLU A 91 -2.78 3.55 -23.76
C GLU A 91 -4.06 4.39 -23.95
N LEU A 92 -4.38 5.28 -23.01
CA LEU A 92 -5.50 6.22 -23.16
C LEU A 92 -5.32 7.16 -24.35
N ILE A 93 -4.10 7.70 -24.56
CA ILE A 93 -3.80 8.60 -25.69
C ILE A 93 -4.00 7.89 -27.03
N ILE A 94 -3.57 6.62 -27.13
CA ILE A 94 -3.74 5.80 -28.34
C ILE A 94 -5.23 5.53 -28.57
N ASN A 95 -5.95 5.10 -27.53
CA ASN A 95 -7.37 4.75 -27.64
C ASN A 95 -8.24 5.96 -28.02
N GLN A 96 -7.88 7.16 -27.55
CA GLN A 96 -8.56 8.40 -27.92
C GLN A 96 -8.21 8.88 -29.34
N LYS A 97 -7.35 8.16 -30.08
CA LYS A 97 -6.80 8.55 -31.40
C LYS A 97 -6.20 9.97 -31.42
N THR A 98 -5.84 10.47 -30.25
CA THR A 98 -5.25 11.80 -30.09
C THR A 98 -3.89 11.94 -30.77
N ARG A 99 -3.25 10.82 -31.08
CA ARG A 99 -1.98 10.75 -31.80
C ARG A 99 -1.83 9.40 -32.47
N ASP A 100 -1.13 9.38 -33.60
CA ASP A 100 -0.90 8.17 -34.40
C ASP A 100 0.27 7.34 -33.81
N TRP A 101 0.06 6.84 -32.58
CA TRP A 101 1.03 6.04 -31.83
C TRP A 101 0.63 4.57 -31.92
N LYS A 102 1.59 3.70 -32.26
CA LYS A 102 1.35 2.25 -32.35
C LYS A 102 1.25 1.66 -30.94
N LYS A 103 0.16 0.93 -30.69
CA LYS A 103 -0.16 0.31 -29.40
C LYS A 103 0.93 -0.65 -28.89
N ASP A 104 1.65 -1.29 -29.81
CA ASP A 104 2.62 -2.35 -29.50
C ASP A 104 4.03 -1.83 -29.20
N ASP A 105 4.22 -0.52 -29.03
CA ASP A 105 5.56 0.08 -28.92
C ASP A 105 5.81 0.83 -27.59
N PHE A 106 4.92 0.68 -26.61
CA PHE A 106 5.05 1.38 -25.32
C PHE A 106 6.37 1.06 -24.62
N ASP A 107 6.76 -0.21 -24.57
CA ASP A 107 7.93 -0.64 -23.79
C ASP A 107 9.24 -0.11 -24.37
N ASN A 108 9.37 -0.10 -25.70
CA ASN A 108 10.53 0.50 -26.36
C ASN A 108 10.53 2.02 -26.20
N TRP A 109 9.39 2.66 -26.43
CA TRP A 109 9.24 4.10 -26.26
C TRP A 109 9.60 4.53 -24.83
N TYR A 110 9.06 3.83 -23.82
CA TYR A 110 9.32 4.14 -22.42
C TYR A 110 10.80 3.95 -22.06
N LYS A 111 11.43 2.89 -22.58
CA LYS A 111 12.87 2.66 -22.40
C LYS A 111 13.70 3.82 -22.97
N GLU A 112 13.42 4.26 -24.19
CA GLU A 112 14.11 5.39 -24.82
C GLU A 112 13.89 6.71 -24.07
N GLN A 113 12.66 6.94 -23.56
CA GLN A 113 12.38 8.16 -22.80
C GLN A 113 13.07 8.16 -21.44
N LYS A 114 13.20 6.99 -20.80
CA LYS A 114 13.83 6.86 -19.48
C LYS A 114 15.34 7.11 -19.50
N GLU A 115 15.99 6.92 -20.64
CA GLU A 115 17.40 7.34 -20.85
C GLU A 115 17.57 8.86 -20.81
N LYS A 116 16.51 9.62 -21.14
CA LYS A 116 16.57 11.08 -21.33
C LYS A 116 15.86 11.87 -20.24
N PHE A 117 14.85 11.29 -19.60
CA PHE A 117 13.94 12.00 -18.70
C PHE A 117 13.60 11.19 -17.46
N LYS A 118 13.38 11.89 -16.34
CA LYS A 118 12.87 11.25 -15.11
C LYS A 118 11.42 10.79 -15.31
N PRO A 119 10.96 9.70 -14.68
CA PRO A 119 9.59 9.20 -14.81
C PRO A 119 8.50 10.26 -14.55
N GLN A 120 8.73 11.18 -13.60
CA GLN A 120 7.79 12.26 -13.29
C GLN A 120 7.63 13.26 -14.46
N GLN A 121 8.69 13.49 -15.24
CA GLN A 121 8.64 14.37 -16.40
C GLN A 121 7.88 13.72 -17.56
N ILE A 122 8.08 12.41 -17.75
CA ILE A 122 7.35 11.60 -18.74
C ILE A 122 5.85 11.58 -18.38
N ASP A 123 5.53 11.36 -17.11
CA ASP A 123 4.15 11.36 -16.61
C ASP A 123 3.45 12.72 -16.80
N ALA A 124 4.14 13.81 -16.45
CA ALA A 124 3.63 15.17 -16.63
C ALA A 124 3.37 15.49 -18.12
N TYR A 125 4.25 15.02 -19.02
CA TYR A 125 4.10 15.19 -20.45
C TYR A 125 2.86 14.47 -21.00
N LEU A 126 2.66 13.19 -20.68
CA LEU A 126 1.48 12.44 -21.11
C LEU A 126 0.19 13.04 -20.54
N THR A 127 0.24 13.52 -19.29
CA THR A 127 -0.89 14.20 -18.65
C THR A 127 -1.27 15.49 -19.38
N LYS A 128 -0.30 16.25 -19.89
CA LYS A 128 -0.54 17.45 -20.67
C LYS A 128 -1.24 17.11 -22.00
N ILE A 129 -0.78 16.09 -22.71
CA ILE A 129 -1.43 15.62 -23.95
C ILE A 129 -2.91 15.27 -23.70
N LEU A 130 -3.19 14.49 -22.65
CA LEU A 130 -4.57 14.09 -22.30
C LEU A 130 -5.46 15.27 -21.90
N LYS A 131 -4.89 16.40 -21.45
CA LYS A 131 -5.66 17.62 -21.14
C LYS A 131 -5.95 18.45 -22.38
N GLU A 132 -5.01 18.51 -23.32
CA GLU A 132 -5.16 19.20 -24.61
C GLU A 132 -6.11 18.45 -25.57
N ALA A 133 -6.33 17.17 -25.31
CA ALA A 133 -7.27 16.29 -26.01
C ALA A 133 -8.76 16.55 -25.73
N LYS A 134 -9.06 17.26 -24.64
CA LYS A 134 -10.43 17.56 -24.17
C LYS A 134 -10.91 18.89 -24.70
#